data_AF-A0A815U685-F1
#
_entry.id   AF-A0A815U685-F1
#
_cell.length_a   1.000
_cell.length_b   1.000
_cell.length_c   1.000
_cell.angle_alpha   90.00
_cell.angle_beta   90.00
_cell.angle_gamma   90.00
#
_symmetry.space_group_name_H-M   'P 1'
#
loop_
_entity.id
_entity.type
_entity.pdbx_description
1 polymer ?
#
loop_
_entity_poly.entity_id
_entity_poly.type
_entity_poly.pdbx_seq_one_letter_code
_entity_poly.pdbx_strand_id
1 'polypeptide(L)'
;MNTSDISSIIIRSYQPSDLSACKAMILDGHREYGNDIRYFNLAFETDMADIEKNYLQVPNGHWWVAVSTDDNRLVGQVAVQPLRLGDPFYYERTPSEERDEICELRRMSVAPDSQR
;
A
#
# COMPACT_ATOMS: atom_id res chain seq x y z
N MET A 1 29.19 -14.30 22.42
CA MET A 1 28.85 -13.11 21.62
C MET A 1 27.49 -13.38 21.01
N ASN A 2 26.49 -12.58 21.36
CA ASN A 2 25.12 -12.78 20.90
C ASN A 2 24.99 -12.04 19.56
N THR A 3 25.13 -12.76 18.45
CA THR A 3 24.77 -12.23 17.14
C THR A 3 23.25 -12.19 17.11
N SER A 4 22.66 -11.05 17.48
CA SER A 4 21.29 -10.77 17.12
C SER A 4 21.21 -10.89 15.60
N ASP A 5 20.57 -11.94 15.09
CA ASP A 5 20.22 -12.04 13.69
C ASP A 5 19.45 -10.76 13.34
N ILE A 6 20.08 -9.91 12.54
CA ILE A 6 19.44 -8.68 12.07
C ILE A 6 18.46 -9.16 11.02
N SER A 7 17.18 -9.29 11.40
CA SER A 7 16.10 -9.55 10.44
C SER A 7 16.20 -8.51 9.34
N SER A 8 16.46 -8.94 8.11
CA SER A 8 16.63 -8.02 7.00
C SER A 8 15.31 -7.85 6.25
N ILE A 9 15.04 -6.63 5.79
CA ILE A 9 13.83 -6.29 5.05
C ILE A 9 14.24 -5.94 3.62
N ILE A 10 13.54 -6.55 2.65
CA ILE A 10 13.65 -6.18 1.24
C ILE A 10 12.39 -5.43 0.84
N ILE A 11 12.56 -4.27 0.21
CA ILE A 11 11.48 -3.56 -0.46
C ILE A 11 11.52 -3.95 -1.94
N ARG A 12 10.38 -4.41 -2.46
CA ARG A 12 10.23 -4.79 -3.87
C ARG A 12 8.88 -4.35 -4.41
N SER A 13 8.74 -4.36 -5.73
CA SER A 13 7.43 -4.21 -6.37
C SER A 13 6.50 -5.35 -5.96
N TYR A 14 5.22 -5.02 -5.84
CA TYR A 14 4.13 -5.98 -5.71
C TYR A 14 4.20 -7.06 -6.79
N GLN A 15 3.79 -8.27 -6.42
CA GLN A 15 3.52 -9.40 -7.31
C GLN A 15 2.10 -9.92 -7.06
N PRO A 16 1.41 -10.51 -8.04
CA PRO A 16 0.05 -11.02 -7.87
C PRO A 16 -0.13 -11.99 -6.68
N SER A 17 0.91 -12.75 -6.33
CA SER A 17 0.92 -13.64 -5.16
C SER A 17 0.82 -12.91 -3.82
N ASP A 18 1.09 -11.61 -3.77
CA ASP A 18 1.07 -10.81 -2.54
C ASP A 18 -0.34 -10.37 -2.14
N LEU A 19 -1.34 -10.48 -3.03
CA LEU A 19 -2.67 -9.88 -2.87
C LEU A 19 -3.33 -10.23 -1.54
N SER A 20 -3.33 -11.52 -1.20
CA SER A 20 -3.97 -12.01 0.03
C SER A 20 -3.30 -11.42 1.28
N ALA A 21 -1.98 -11.33 1.30
CA ALA A 21 -1.22 -10.75 2.41
C ALA A 21 -1.42 -9.23 2.50
N CYS A 22 -1.47 -8.53 1.36
CA CYS A 22 -1.78 -7.09 1.29
C CYS A 22 -3.16 -6.76 1.87
N LYS A 23 -4.18 -7.57 1.52
CA LYS A 23 -5.55 -7.43 2.06
C LYS A 23 -5.61 -7.70 3.56
N ALA A 24 -4.94 -8.77 4.02
CA ALA A 24 -4.87 -9.09 5.44
C ALA A 24 -4.23 -7.96 6.25
N MET A 25 -3.13 -7.39 5.77
CA MET A 25 -2.42 -6.31 6.46
C MET A 25 -3.26 -5.04 6.62
N ILE A 26 -4.07 -4.68 5.62
CA ILE A 26 -4.99 -3.53 5.74
C ILE A 26 -6.07 -3.82 6.80
N LEU A 27 -6.66 -5.01 6.78
CA LEU A 27 -7.67 -5.41 7.75
C LEU A 27 -7.11 -5.37 9.17
N ASP A 28 -5.94 -5.97 9.38
CA ASP A 28 -5.32 -6.05 10.70
C ASP A 28 -4.88 -4.68 11.19
N GLY A 29 -4.20 -3.90 10.35
CA GLY A 29 -3.76 -2.55 10.70
C GLY A 29 -4.92 -1.60 11.04
N HIS A 30 -6.09 -1.73 10.41
CA HIS A 30 -7.23 -0.83 10.68
C HIS A 30 -8.20 -1.33 11.75
N ARG A 31 -8.25 -2.65 12.03
CA ARG A 31 -8.98 -3.19 13.20
C ARG A 31 -8.48 -2.56 14.49
N GLU A 32 -7.18 -2.29 14.58
CA GLU A 32 -6.56 -1.62 15.73
C GLU A 32 -7.08 -0.20 15.95
N TYR A 33 -7.53 0.49 14.89
CA TYR A 33 -8.03 1.87 14.97
C TYR A 33 -9.57 1.97 14.96
N GLY A 34 -10.31 0.85 15.04
CA GLY A 34 -11.78 0.85 15.15
C GLY A 34 -12.53 1.32 13.90
N ASN A 35 -11.88 1.28 12.73
CA ASN A 35 -12.48 1.73 11.47
C ASN A 35 -13.59 0.77 10.97
N ASP A 36 -14.57 1.33 10.27
CA ASP A 36 -15.69 0.58 9.69
C ASP A 36 -15.23 -0.35 8.55
N ILE A 37 -15.66 -1.61 8.62
CA ILE A 37 -15.34 -2.67 7.65
C ILE A 37 -15.74 -2.28 6.21
N ARG A 38 -16.79 -1.45 6.05
CA ARG A 38 -17.26 -0.98 4.74
C ARG A 38 -16.19 -0.25 3.94
N TYR A 39 -15.26 0.44 4.61
CA TYR A 39 -14.14 1.12 3.95
C TYR A 39 -13.20 0.13 3.25
N PHE A 40 -12.95 -1.05 3.85
CA PHE A 40 -12.06 -2.06 3.27
C PHE A 40 -12.70 -2.81 2.11
N ASN A 41 -13.99 -3.13 2.21
CA ASN A 41 -14.71 -3.82 1.14
C ASN A 41 -14.67 -2.98 -0.14
N LEU A 42 -14.86 -1.66 -0.03
CA LEU A 42 -14.76 -0.77 -1.19
C LEU A 42 -13.35 -0.84 -1.82
N ALA A 43 -12.28 -0.76 -1.03
CA ALA A 43 -10.91 -0.87 -1.55
C ALA A 43 -10.66 -2.24 -2.21
N PHE A 44 -11.15 -3.32 -1.60
CA PHE A 44 -10.96 -4.69 -2.10
C PHE A 44 -11.74 -5.00 -3.37
N GLU A 45 -12.86 -4.30 -3.59
CA GLU A 45 -13.71 -4.42 -4.77
C GLU A 45 -13.32 -3.43 -5.88
N THR A 46 -12.54 -2.40 -5.56
CA THR A 46 -12.13 -1.37 -6.53
C THR A 46 -10.64 -1.45 -6.84
N ASP A 47 -9.82 -0.65 -6.17
CA ASP A 47 -8.42 -0.46 -6.53
C ASP A 47 -7.58 -1.72 -6.30
N MET A 48 -7.85 -2.47 -5.22
CA MET A 48 -7.15 -3.72 -4.93
C MET A 48 -7.76 -4.96 -5.59
N ALA A 49 -8.85 -4.83 -6.34
CA ALA A 49 -9.36 -5.94 -7.15
C ALA A 49 -8.40 -6.30 -8.30
N ASP A 50 -7.65 -5.30 -8.79
CA ASP A 50 -6.66 -5.43 -9.85
C ASP A 50 -5.54 -4.40 -9.65
N ILE A 51 -4.59 -4.72 -8.76
CA ILE A 51 -3.47 -3.82 -8.41
C ILE A 51 -2.58 -3.55 -9.64
N GLU A 52 -2.37 -4.54 -10.50
CA GLU A 52 -1.53 -4.38 -11.68
C GLU A 52 -2.10 -3.32 -12.61
N LYS A 53 -3.40 -3.41 -12.93
CA LYS A 53 -4.08 -2.42 -13.77
C LYS A 53 -4.17 -1.04 -13.12
N ASN A 54 -4.51 -0.98 -11.83
CA ASN A 54 -4.84 0.28 -11.16
C ASN A 54 -3.61 1.06 -10.67
N TYR A 55 -2.46 0.40 -10.56
CA TYR A 55 -1.22 1.01 -10.07
C TYR A 55 -0.02 0.75 -10.98
N LEU A 56 0.31 -0.51 -11.30
CA LEU A 56 1.56 -0.83 -12.02
C LEU A 56 1.54 -0.47 -13.51
N GLN A 57 0.37 -0.50 -14.14
CA GLN A 57 0.17 -0.09 -15.54
C GLN A 57 -0.19 1.41 -15.67
N VAL A 58 -0.32 2.11 -14.54
CA VAL A 58 -0.62 3.54 -14.51
C VAL A 58 0.70 4.33 -14.54
N PRO A 59 0.88 5.28 -15.48
CA PRO A 59 2.05 6.16 -15.45
C PRO A 59 2.16 6.88 -14.11
N ASN A 60 3.35 6.84 -13.49
CA ASN A 60 3.66 7.39 -12.15
C ASN A 60 2.92 6.70 -10.98
N GLY A 61 2.20 5.61 -11.23
CA GLY A 61 1.66 4.72 -10.20
C GLY A 61 2.66 3.63 -9.84
N HIS A 62 2.58 3.12 -8.61
CA HIS A 62 3.32 1.94 -8.19
C HIS A 62 2.75 1.32 -6.91
N TRP A 63 3.12 0.08 -6.63
CA TRP A 63 2.86 -0.59 -5.36
C TRP A 63 4.12 -1.29 -4.86
N TRP A 64 4.58 -0.91 -3.67
CA TRP A 64 5.72 -1.54 -3.02
C TRP A 64 5.26 -2.38 -1.84
N VAL A 65 5.99 -3.47 -1.62
CA VAL A 65 5.85 -4.34 -0.45
C VAL A 65 7.20 -4.46 0.25
N ALA A 66 7.17 -4.46 1.57
CA ALA A 66 8.31 -4.78 2.42
C ALA A 66 8.19 -6.23 2.89
N VAL A 67 9.25 -7.01 2.70
CA VAL A 67 9.27 -8.45 2.94
C VAL A 67 10.42 -8.79 3.88
N SER A 68 10.12 -9.53 4.93
CA SER A 68 11.11 -10.13 5.83
C SER A 68 11.87 -11.23 5.11
N THR A 69 13.20 -11.21 5.17
CA THR A 69 14.04 -12.25 4.55
C THR A 69 14.05 -13.56 5.30
N ASP A 70 13.60 -13.55 6.56
CA ASP A 70 13.74 -14.70 7.46
C ASP A 70 12.64 -15.73 7.19
N ASP A 71 11.43 -15.25 6.87
CA ASP A 71 10.21 -16.04 6.68
C ASP A 71 9.47 -15.71 5.37
N ASN A 72 10.01 -14.81 4.54
CA ASN A 72 9.41 -14.30 3.31
C ASN A 72 8.01 -13.68 3.53
N ARG A 73 7.72 -13.21 4.74
CA ARG A 73 6.44 -12.61 5.10
C ARG A 73 6.42 -11.12 4.74
N LEU A 74 5.27 -10.64 4.26
CA LEU A 74 5.04 -9.22 4.08
C LEU A 74 4.88 -8.53 5.44
N VAL A 75 5.68 -7.49 5.66
CA VAL A 75 5.69 -6.70 6.90
C VAL A 75 5.23 -5.25 6.70
N GLY A 76 5.16 -4.80 5.45
CA GLY A 76 4.64 -3.48 5.11
C GLY A 76 4.25 -3.36 3.64
N GLN A 77 3.50 -2.32 3.33
CA GLN A 77 3.16 -1.96 1.96
C GLN A 77 2.84 -0.47 1.84
N VAL A 78 2.95 0.03 0.61
CA VAL A 78 2.49 1.36 0.24
C VAL A 78 2.25 1.42 -1.26
N ALA A 79 1.19 2.14 -1.64
CA ALA A 79 0.87 2.43 -3.02
C ALA A 79 1.01 3.93 -3.30
N VAL A 80 1.33 4.26 -4.54
CA VAL A 80 1.27 5.63 -5.06
C VAL A 80 0.41 5.66 -6.30
N GLN A 81 -0.42 6.69 -6.43
CA GLN A 81 -1.24 6.91 -7.61
C GLN A 81 -1.26 8.39 -7.97
N PRO A 82 -1.22 8.76 -9.26
CA PRO A 82 -1.35 10.15 -9.69
C PRO A 82 -2.63 10.79 -9.14
N LEU A 83 -2.53 12.04 -8.66
CA LEU A 83 -3.65 12.78 -8.07
C LEU A 83 -4.86 12.90 -9.02
N ARG A 84 -4.62 12.96 -10.33
CA ARG A 84 -5.67 12.98 -11.36
C ARG A 84 -6.59 11.75 -11.39
N LEU A 85 -6.17 10.65 -10.77
CA LEU A 85 -6.97 9.42 -10.62
C LEU A 85 -7.49 9.24 -9.18
N GLY A 86 -7.10 10.13 -8.27
CA GLY A 86 -7.49 10.14 -6.86
C GLY A 86 -8.82 10.87 -6.64
N ASP A 87 -8.94 11.56 -5.51
CA ASP A 87 -10.18 12.29 -5.19
C ASP A 87 -10.29 13.58 -6.04
N PRO A 88 -11.36 13.75 -6.83
CA PRO A 88 -11.58 14.96 -7.63
C PRO A 88 -11.51 16.25 -6.81
N PHE A 89 -11.93 16.21 -5.55
CA PHE A 89 -11.91 17.37 -4.67
C PHE A 89 -10.50 17.94 -4.46
N TYR A 90 -9.49 17.07 -4.28
CA TYR A 90 -8.10 17.52 -4.14
C TYR A 90 -7.50 17.92 -5.49
N TYR A 91 -7.81 17.18 -6.56
CA TYR A 91 -7.31 17.48 -7.89
C TYR A 91 -7.76 18.86 -8.41
N GLU A 92 -9.03 19.21 -8.19
CA GLU A 92 -9.60 20.50 -8.63
C GLU A 92 -9.06 21.71 -7.83
N ARG A 93 -8.60 21.47 -6.60
CA ARG A 93 -8.07 22.52 -5.71
C ARG A 93 -6.56 22.71 -5.80
N THR A 94 -5.87 21.80 -6.48
CA THR A 94 -4.42 21.89 -6.67
C THR A 94 -4.12 22.79 -7.86
N PRO A 95 -3.12 23.70 -7.77
CA PRO A 95 -2.71 24.53 -8.90
C PRO A 95 -2.47 23.72 -10.17
N SER A 96 -3.02 24.18 -11.30
CA SER A 96 -2.97 23.43 -12.56
C SER A 96 -1.56 23.17 -13.08
N GLU A 97 -0.60 23.99 -12.67
CA GLU A 97 0.81 23.89 -13.06
C GLU A 97 1.52 22.69 -12.43
N GLU A 98 1.03 22.20 -11.28
CA GLU A 98 1.70 21.16 -10.49
C GLU A 98 0.85 19.90 -10.32
N ARG A 99 -0.48 19.98 -10.46
CA ARG A 99 -1.39 18.87 -10.10
C ARG A 99 -1.18 17.56 -10.85
N ASP A 100 -0.60 17.61 -12.06
CA ASP A 100 -0.26 16.42 -12.84
C ASP A 100 1.07 15.77 -12.41
N GLU A 101 1.86 16.46 -11.60
CA GLU A 101 3.13 15.99 -11.01
C GLU A 101 2.95 15.43 -9.60
N ILE A 102 1.75 15.55 -9.02
CA ILE A 102 1.45 15.07 -7.67
C ILE A 102 0.90 13.64 -7.71
N CYS A 103 1.37 12.84 -6.75
CA CYS A 103 0.82 11.51 -6.46
C CYS A 103 0.30 11.46 -5.03
N GLU A 104 -0.77 10.69 -4.81
CA GLU A 104 -1.30 10.34 -3.50
C GLU A 104 -0.61 9.08 -2.98
N LEU A 105 -0.19 9.10 -1.72
CA LEU A 105 0.14 7.88 -0.98
C LEU A 105 -1.15 7.18 -0.57
N ARG A 106 -1.27 5.90 -0.89
CA ARG A 106 -2.46 5.08 -0.62
C ARG A 106 -2.04 3.78 0.06
N ARG A 107 -2.97 3.21 0.83
CA ARG A 107 -2.86 1.85 1.39
C ARG A 107 -1.59 1.60 2.22
N MET A 108 -1.00 2.66 2.77
CA MET A 108 0.17 2.55 3.63
C MET A 108 -0.21 1.78 4.89
N SER A 109 0.41 0.63 5.11
CA SER A 109 0.18 -0.19 6.30
C SER A 109 1.43 -0.97 6.66
N VAL A 110 1.57 -1.26 7.95
CA VAL A 110 2.64 -2.08 8.54
C VAL A 110 1.98 -3.16 9.36
N ALA A 111 2.51 -4.39 9.30
CA ALA A 111 2.00 -5.49 10.11
C ALA A 111 2.11 -5.14 11.61
N PRO A 112 1.09 -5.44 12.43
CA PRO A 112 1.07 -5.10 13.86
C PRO A 112 2.32 -5.50 14.63
N ASP A 113 2.84 -6.70 14.36
CA ASP A 113 4.04 -7.25 14.99
C ASP A 113 5.36 -6.65 14.51
N SER A 114 5.28 -5.74 13.53
CA SER A 114 6.40 -5.09 12.87
C SER A 114 6.44 -3.57 13.13
N GLN A 115 5.48 -3.05 13.92
CA GLN A 115 5.49 -1.67 14.41
C GLN A 115 6.45 -1.60 15.63
N ARG A 116 7.54 -0.84 15.52
CA ARG A 116 8.51 -0.62 16.61
C ARG A 116 8.56 0.83 17.02
#